data_AF-A0A2E1KNW7-F1
#
_entry.id   AF-A0A2E1KNW7-F1
#
_cell.length_a   1.000
_cell.length_b   1.000
_cell.length_c   1.000
_cell.angle_alpha   90.00
_cell.angle_beta   90.00
_cell.angle_gamma   90.00
#
_symmetry.space_group_name_H-M   'P 1'
#
loop_
_entity.id
_entity.type
_entity.pdbx_description
1 polymer ?
#
loop_
_entity_poly.entity_id
_entity_poly.type
_entity_poly.pdbx_seq_one_letter_code
_entity_poly.pdbx_strand_id
1 'polypeptide(L)'
;MRSLCPLLTLLLLLLVSTTHAQQQLVDYHGTVLPADAKPAWRPTGGRAVESIVDGRWAIRNVENFSRVVQFADAEHRYDRQVHELSFRWSSTAPDSFAADGISINFSGRRFRLFPVRLASGRSLLLTGTQRGCLLSEPDCHVELPEGFDFAADKLNHYRVRWVTNLANDYGFELWINRTRIGVLPGEALPGWRVSLGLEVRAGDHLVDDVRWAILEAGTALVDGPVRHALTQLAKGRRQLFLDDAMIASRRGLKRVLNRPVKYAANPVVRANQTPWQTFRAQLYGTVLYIPEERKFKMWYLAGARFPWEQPVTKDGRLVCPNFQFTGYAESTDGFHWELPELGLVDYNGSRKNNICKLATECAEGVAVVYDVRDKDPARRYKAFYWEHAVSYQGSPVKPINGMSVAFSADGKEWTEHPDNPVIDQASDT
;
A
#
# COMPACT_ATOMS: atom_id res chain seq x y z
N MET A 1 -9.75 11.80 -44.81
CA MET A 1 -8.54 12.33 -44.15
C MET A 1 -8.94 12.95 -42.81
N ARG A 2 -8.85 12.21 -41.71
CA ARG A 2 -9.01 12.73 -40.35
C ARG A 2 -7.78 12.34 -39.54
N SER A 3 -7.17 13.36 -38.95
CA SER A 3 -5.93 13.36 -38.20
C SER A 3 -6.02 12.48 -36.94
N LEU A 4 -5.11 11.52 -36.80
CA LEU A 4 -4.81 10.81 -35.55
C LEU A 4 -3.55 11.41 -34.95
N CYS A 5 -3.70 11.94 -33.74
CA CYS A 5 -2.64 12.49 -32.90
C CYS A 5 -1.90 11.34 -32.16
N PRO A 6 -0.56 11.32 -32.10
CA PRO A 6 0.15 10.50 -31.14
C PRO A 6 0.86 11.39 -30.11
N LEU A 7 0.44 11.34 -28.86
CA LEU A 7 1.27 11.76 -27.73
C LEU A 7 1.14 10.73 -26.62
N LEU A 8 1.92 9.65 -26.74
CA LEU A 8 2.24 8.77 -25.63
C LEU A 8 3.40 9.42 -24.87
N THR A 9 3.07 10.25 -23.87
CA THR A 9 4.09 10.81 -22.97
C THR A 9 4.23 9.88 -21.77
N LEU A 10 5.31 9.12 -21.74
CA LEU A 10 5.70 8.27 -20.62
C LEU A 10 6.16 9.17 -19.46
N LEU A 11 5.32 9.36 -18.45
CA LEU A 11 5.62 10.20 -17.30
C LEU A 11 6.30 9.34 -16.21
N LEU A 12 7.63 9.36 -16.15
CA LEU A 12 8.39 8.87 -15.00
C LEU A 12 8.25 9.90 -13.86
N LEU A 13 7.71 9.48 -12.71
CA LEU A 13 7.65 10.30 -11.50
C LEU A 13 8.25 9.54 -10.31
N LEU A 14 9.33 10.12 -9.76
CA LEU A 14 10.02 9.87 -8.48
C LEU A 14 9.60 10.96 -7.47
N LEU A 15 9.36 10.66 -6.17
CA LEU A 15 9.06 11.52 -4.98
C LEU A 15 8.47 10.78 -3.73
N VAL A 16 9.25 10.68 -2.67
CA VAL A 16 8.79 10.23 -1.35
C VAL A 16 7.74 11.18 -0.74
N SER A 17 6.81 10.68 0.09
CA SER A 17 6.29 11.44 1.26
C SER A 17 5.47 10.58 2.24
N THR A 18 5.92 10.61 3.49
CA THR A 18 5.42 9.96 4.70
C THR A 18 4.01 10.38 5.16
N THR A 19 3.22 9.45 5.71
CA THR A 19 2.45 9.63 6.97
C THR A 19 1.96 8.29 7.56
N HIS A 20 2.52 8.01 8.74
CA HIS A 20 2.08 7.25 9.93
C HIS A 20 1.23 5.96 9.91
N ALA A 21 1.89 4.96 10.51
CA ALA A 21 1.41 3.95 11.44
C ALA A 21 0.87 2.64 10.85
N GLN A 22 1.79 1.83 10.31
CA GLN A 22 1.81 0.39 10.58
C GLN A 22 3.19 -0.18 10.21
N GLN A 23 3.91 -0.66 11.24
CA GLN A 23 5.13 -1.49 11.20
C GLN A 23 6.35 -0.92 10.47
N GLN A 24 7.52 -1.07 11.11
CA GLN A 24 8.84 -0.74 10.56
C GLN A 24 9.06 -1.52 9.26
N LEU A 25 8.76 -0.86 8.13
CA LEU A 25 9.32 -1.23 6.83
C LEU A 25 10.82 -0.96 6.95
N VAL A 26 11.62 -2.01 6.90
CA VAL A 26 13.08 -1.90 6.88
C VAL A 26 13.46 -1.50 5.47
N ASP A 27 13.31 -0.22 5.13
CA ASP A 27 13.73 0.29 3.84
C ASP A 27 15.25 0.50 3.85
N TYR A 28 15.96 -0.47 3.29
CA TYR A 28 17.41 -0.46 3.19
C TYR A 28 17.95 0.59 2.20
N HIS A 29 17.06 1.32 1.52
CA HIS A 29 17.36 2.58 0.85
C HIS A 29 16.27 3.59 1.20
N GLY A 30 16.52 4.87 1.02
CA GLY A 30 15.48 5.85 1.31
C GLY A 30 15.94 7.28 1.21
N THR A 31 14.99 8.19 1.43
CA THR A 31 15.23 9.63 1.44
C THR A 31 14.34 10.27 2.48
N VAL A 32 14.91 11.20 3.26
CA VAL A 32 14.15 12.10 4.13
C VAL A 32 14.39 13.52 3.65
N LEU A 33 13.32 14.17 3.23
CA LEU A 33 13.35 15.57 2.84
C LEU A 33 13.06 16.47 4.05
N PRO A 34 13.68 17.65 4.11
CA PRO A 34 13.38 18.71 5.06
C PRO A 34 11.89 18.98 5.34
N ALA A 35 11.05 19.02 4.30
CA ALA A 35 9.63 19.31 4.42
C ALA A 35 8.85 18.24 5.22
N ASP A 36 9.46 17.07 5.43
CA ASP A 36 8.91 15.95 6.19
C ASP A 36 9.45 15.89 7.64
N ALA A 37 9.92 17.04 8.18
CA ALA A 37 10.50 17.19 9.52
C ALA A 37 9.64 16.61 10.66
N LYS A 38 8.34 16.36 10.42
CA LYS A 38 7.55 15.39 11.16
C LYS A 38 6.77 14.53 10.17
N PRO A 39 6.85 13.18 10.23
CA PRO A 39 7.40 12.35 11.30
C PRO A 39 8.83 11.79 11.10
N ALA A 40 9.53 12.17 10.03
CA ALA A 40 10.77 11.49 9.65
C ALA A 40 11.96 11.80 10.59
N TRP A 41 12.11 13.06 11.03
CA TRP A 41 13.09 13.46 12.04
C TRP A 41 12.48 13.43 13.43
N ARG A 42 12.82 12.42 14.23
CA ARG A 42 12.29 12.26 15.59
C ARG A 42 13.03 13.19 16.56
N PRO A 43 12.33 13.91 17.44
CA PRO A 43 12.95 14.73 18.47
C PRO A 43 13.61 13.84 19.55
N THR A 44 14.86 14.16 19.88
CA THR A 44 15.66 13.47 20.91
C THR A 44 16.17 14.40 22.00
N GLY A 45 16.13 15.72 21.78
CA GLY A 45 16.48 16.71 22.79
C GLY A 45 16.43 18.16 22.30
N GLY A 46 16.47 19.09 23.25
CA GLY A 46 16.61 20.53 23.03
C GLY A 46 15.52 21.21 22.21
N ARG A 47 15.81 22.46 21.84
CA ARG A 47 14.90 23.37 21.13
C ARG A 47 15.64 24.16 20.06
N ALA A 48 14.92 24.53 19.01
CA ALA A 48 15.36 25.45 17.98
C ALA A 48 14.11 26.02 17.27
N VAL A 49 14.29 27.10 16.53
CA VAL A 49 13.31 27.57 15.54
C VAL A 49 13.53 26.77 14.25
N GLU A 50 12.59 25.86 13.97
CA GLU A 50 12.59 25.00 12.78
C GLU A 50 11.66 25.58 11.71
N SER A 51 12.15 25.74 10.48
CA SER A 51 11.35 26.23 9.35
C SER A 51 11.78 25.61 8.03
N ILE A 52 10.91 25.66 7.02
CA ILE A 52 11.23 25.23 5.66
C ILE A 52 11.45 26.47 4.79
N VAL A 53 12.66 26.61 4.23
CA VAL A 53 13.04 27.72 3.35
C VAL A 53 13.53 27.12 2.04
N ASP A 54 12.85 27.39 0.94
CA ASP A 54 13.16 26.85 -0.39
C ASP A 54 13.30 25.32 -0.43
N GLY A 55 12.46 24.63 0.35
CA GLY A 55 12.48 23.17 0.47
C GLY A 55 13.61 22.61 1.36
N ARG A 56 14.34 23.47 2.07
CA ARG A 56 15.44 23.12 2.99
C ARG A 56 15.04 23.31 4.44
N TRP A 57 15.64 22.53 5.33
CA TRP A 57 15.33 22.58 6.76
C TRP A 57 16.25 23.60 7.39
N ALA A 58 15.69 24.75 7.76
CA ALA A 58 16.39 25.80 8.45
C ALA A 58 16.20 25.65 9.96
N ILE A 59 17.31 25.56 10.68
CA ILE A 59 17.39 25.42 12.13
C ILE A 59 18.13 26.65 12.66
N ARG A 60 17.48 27.43 13.51
CA ARG A 60 18.01 28.68 14.08
C ARG A 60 17.74 28.76 15.58
N ASN A 61 18.39 29.68 16.28
CA ASN A 61 18.19 29.92 17.73
C ASN A 61 18.28 28.61 18.52
N VAL A 62 19.37 27.89 18.32
CA VAL A 62 19.60 26.55 18.84
C VAL A 62 19.82 26.58 20.36
N GLU A 63 19.15 25.68 21.07
CA GLU A 63 19.36 25.37 22.48
C GLU A 63 19.41 23.84 22.65
N ASN A 64 20.61 23.26 22.68
CA ASN A 64 20.79 21.82 22.94
C ASN A 64 20.05 20.89 21.95
N PHE A 65 19.84 21.35 20.71
CA PHE A 65 18.94 20.74 19.73
C PHE A 65 19.43 19.38 19.25
N SER A 66 18.53 18.39 19.23
CA SER A 66 18.82 17.06 18.72
C SER A 66 17.63 16.43 18.00
N ARG A 67 17.89 15.90 16.81
CA ARG A 67 16.93 15.18 15.97
C ARG A 67 17.59 13.93 15.38
N VAL A 68 16.81 12.88 15.19
CA VAL A 68 17.30 11.62 14.62
C VAL A 68 16.39 11.09 13.52
N VAL A 69 16.98 10.65 12.41
CA VAL A 69 16.32 9.79 11.43
C VAL A 69 16.85 8.38 11.62
N GLN A 70 15.94 7.43 11.79
CA GLN A 70 16.29 6.01 11.80
C GLN A 70 16.17 5.46 10.38
N PHE A 71 17.24 4.82 9.89
CA PHE A 71 17.26 4.22 8.54
C PHE A 71 16.76 2.79 8.54
N ALA A 72 17.06 2.02 9.60
CA ALA A 72 16.68 0.61 9.73
C ALA A 72 16.71 0.15 11.19
N ASP A 73 16.01 -0.94 11.50
CA ASP A 73 16.21 -1.76 12.69
C ASP A 73 17.19 -2.89 12.33
N ALA A 74 18.47 -2.57 12.23
CA ALA A 74 19.47 -3.59 11.95
C ALA A 74 19.87 -4.31 13.24
N GLU A 75 19.10 -5.33 13.61
CA GLU A 75 19.49 -6.25 14.69
C GLU A 75 20.77 -7.04 14.38
N HIS A 76 21.22 -7.06 13.11
CA HIS A 76 22.35 -7.87 12.64
C HIS A 76 23.41 -7.04 11.90
N ARG A 77 24.68 -7.32 12.17
CA ARG A 77 25.82 -6.87 11.35
C ARG A 77 25.99 -7.83 10.17
N TYR A 78 25.79 -7.34 8.95
CA TYR A 78 26.04 -8.12 7.74
C TYR A 78 27.49 -7.91 7.29
N ASP A 79 28.25 -8.99 7.11
CA ASP A 79 29.63 -8.90 6.63
C ASP A 79 29.64 -8.42 5.17
N ARG A 80 30.57 -7.51 4.86
CA ARG A 80 30.78 -6.90 3.53
C ARG A 80 29.61 -6.09 2.97
N GLN A 81 28.64 -5.72 3.79
CA GLN A 81 27.56 -4.83 3.37
C GLN A 81 28.10 -3.40 3.22
N VAL A 82 27.77 -2.78 2.08
CA VAL A 82 28.22 -1.43 1.75
C VAL A 82 27.09 -0.48 2.09
N HIS A 83 27.41 0.62 2.76
CA HIS A 83 26.45 1.65 3.10
C HIS A 83 26.86 2.94 2.42
N GLU A 84 25.87 3.63 1.87
CA GLU A 84 26.04 4.95 1.30
C GLU A 84 25.01 5.90 1.91
N LEU A 85 25.48 7.07 2.30
CA LEU A 85 24.66 8.15 2.80
C LEU A 85 25.08 9.44 2.09
N SER A 86 24.11 10.19 1.57
CA SER A 86 24.32 11.52 1.03
C SER A 86 23.42 12.52 1.72
N PHE A 87 23.94 13.70 2.02
CA PHE A 87 23.14 14.80 2.56
C PHE A 87 23.80 16.13 2.20
N ARG A 88 23.00 17.19 2.23
CA ARG A 88 23.48 18.56 2.08
C ARG A 88 23.37 19.31 3.40
N TRP A 89 24.43 19.99 3.79
CA TRP A 89 24.48 20.69 5.08
C TRP A 89 25.32 21.96 5.03
N SER A 90 24.87 22.99 5.74
CA SER A 90 25.63 24.17 6.09
C SER A 90 25.50 24.46 7.59
N SER A 91 26.52 25.11 8.15
CA SER A 91 26.64 25.46 9.56
C SER A 91 27.35 26.80 9.72
N THR A 92 26.77 27.71 10.50
CA THR A 92 27.47 28.91 10.96
C THR A 92 28.07 28.73 12.37
N ALA A 93 28.09 27.51 12.90
CA ALA A 93 28.64 27.22 14.21
C ALA A 93 30.11 27.68 14.30
N PRO A 94 30.47 28.50 15.31
CA PRO A 94 31.82 29.04 15.44
C PRO A 94 32.81 28.04 16.05
N ASP A 95 32.31 26.96 16.64
CA ASP A 95 33.06 25.89 17.30
C ASP A 95 32.22 24.60 17.33
N SER A 96 32.82 23.50 17.75
CA SER A 96 32.15 22.24 18.11
C SER A 96 32.29 21.95 19.60
N PHE A 97 31.18 21.67 20.28
CA PHE A 97 31.22 21.04 21.61
C PHE A 97 31.24 19.51 21.49
N ALA A 98 31.51 18.80 22.60
CA ALA A 98 31.69 17.35 22.64
C ALA A 98 30.48 16.48 22.16
N ALA A 99 29.43 17.09 21.62
CA ALA A 99 28.26 16.45 21.05
C ALA A 99 27.71 17.15 19.78
N ASP A 100 28.52 17.95 19.06
CA ASP A 100 27.99 18.90 18.05
C ASP A 100 28.19 18.48 16.60
N GLY A 101 27.38 17.61 16.03
CA GLY A 101 27.43 17.49 14.59
C GLY A 101 26.43 16.53 14.01
N ILE A 102 26.70 16.18 12.75
CA ILE A 102 26.02 15.05 12.13
C ILE A 102 26.74 13.78 12.55
N SER A 103 26.00 12.86 13.16
CA SER A 103 26.46 11.55 13.56
C SER A 103 25.78 10.45 12.75
N ILE A 104 26.57 9.54 12.21
CA ILE A 104 26.11 8.35 11.51
C ILE A 104 26.35 7.18 12.44
N ASN A 105 25.28 6.58 12.94
CA ASN A 105 25.34 5.41 13.81
C ASN A 105 24.91 4.19 12.99
N PHE A 106 25.70 3.12 13.00
CA PHE A 106 25.35 1.87 12.33
C PHE A 106 25.86 0.69 13.13
N SER A 107 24.94 -0.09 13.73
CA SER A 107 25.22 -1.39 14.38
C SER A 107 26.52 -1.40 15.20
N GLY A 108 26.70 -0.38 16.04
CA GLY A 108 27.82 -0.23 16.95
C GLY A 108 29.09 0.42 16.38
N ARG A 109 28.94 1.11 15.25
CA ARG A 109 29.91 2.05 14.69
C ARG A 109 29.31 3.45 14.71
N ARG A 110 30.17 4.45 14.92
CA ARG A 110 29.80 5.86 14.84
C ARG A 110 30.81 6.65 14.03
N PHE A 111 30.33 7.56 13.22
CA PHE A 111 31.13 8.59 12.54
C PHE A 111 30.51 9.95 12.78
N ARG A 112 31.33 10.99 12.96
CA ARG A 112 30.88 12.35 13.30
C ARG A 112 31.59 13.39 12.45
N LEU A 113 30.84 14.36 11.94
CA LEU A 113 31.34 15.46 11.12
C LEU A 113 30.96 16.83 11.67
N PHE A 114 31.93 17.76 11.63
CA PHE A 114 31.86 19.08 12.25
C PHE A 114 32.40 20.17 11.30
N PRO A 115 31.58 20.75 10.41
CA PRO A 115 31.94 21.96 9.67
C PRO A 115 31.85 23.16 10.61
N VAL A 116 32.98 23.83 10.82
CA VAL A 116 33.13 24.97 11.74
C VAL A 116 33.52 26.22 10.96
N ARG A 117 32.89 27.35 11.27
CA ARG A 117 33.24 28.66 10.70
C ARG A 117 33.88 29.54 11.76
N LEU A 118 35.20 29.71 11.69
CA LEU A 118 35.92 30.54 12.64
C LEU A 118 35.52 32.02 12.52
N ALA A 119 35.76 32.79 13.59
CA ALA A 119 35.56 34.24 13.60
C ALA A 119 36.37 34.97 12.50
N SER A 120 37.49 34.40 12.06
CA SER A 120 38.28 34.91 10.94
C SER A 120 37.63 34.73 9.56
N GLY A 121 36.50 34.03 9.48
CA GLY A 121 35.82 33.66 8.22
C GLY A 121 36.36 32.39 7.57
N ARG A 122 37.46 31.82 8.08
CA ARG A 122 37.99 30.52 7.60
C ARG A 122 37.08 29.38 8.05
N SER A 123 36.86 28.42 7.15
CA SER A 123 36.13 27.19 7.45
C SER A 123 37.10 26.05 7.77
N LEU A 124 36.73 25.21 8.74
CA LEU A 124 37.42 23.99 9.09
C LEU A 124 36.45 22.82 9.05
N LEU A 125 36.98 21.62 8.82
CA LEU A 125 36.25 20.38 8.96
C LEU A 125 36.92 19.55 10.05
N LEU A 126 36.15 19.17 11.07
CA LEU A 126 36.61 18.25 12.11
C LEU A 126 35.87 16.92 12.03
N THR A 127 36.50 15.88 12.54
CA THR A 127 35.94 14.54 12.76
C THR A 127 36.03 14.17 14.24
N GLY A 128 35.04 13.44 14.74
CA GLY A 128 34.91 13.14 16.18
C GLY A 128 35.65 11.89 16.64
N THR A 129 35.89 11.85 17.96
CA THR A 129 36.23 10.63 18.70
C THR A 129 35.12 10.27 19.71
N GLN A 130 35.26 9.12 20.38
CA GLN A 130 34.32 8.66 21.42
C GLN A 130 34.12 9.70 22.54
N ARG A 131 35.09 10.61 22.74
CA ARG A 131 35.05 11.67 23.74
C ARG A 131 34.46 12.99 23.21
N GLY A 132 34.16 13.08 21.92
CA GLY A 132 33.78 14.31 21.24
C GLY A 132 34.90 14.83 20.32
N CYS A 133 34.79 16.11 19.96
CA CYS A 133 35.80 16.87 19.25
C CYS A 133 35.73 18.32 19.73
N LEU A 134 36.87 18.89 20.08
CA LEU A 134 37.02 20.33 20.33
C LEU A 134 37.94 20.93 19.26
N LEU A 135 37.74 22.20 18.92
CA LEU A 135 38.61 22.90 17.97
C LEU A 135 40.10 22.84 18.37
N SER A 136 40.39 22.78 19.67
CA SER A 136 41.74 22.68 20.23
C SER A 136 42.40 21.31 20.06
N GLU A 137 41.70 20.27 19.59
CA GLU A 137 42.23 18.92 19.44
C GLU A 137 42.73 18.71 17.99
N PRO A 138 44.05 18.78 17.72
CA PRO A 138 44.58 18.77 16.36
C PRO A 138 44.27 17.48 15.60
N ASP A 139 44.23 16.34 16.31
CA ASP A 139 43.95 15.02 15.74
C ASP A 139 42.52 14.88 15.19
N CYS A 140 41.63 15.81 15.54
CA CYS A 140 40.28 15.87 14.99
C CYS A 140 40.20 16.66 13.68
N HIS A 141 41.25 17.38 13.28
CA HIS A 141 41.22 18.21 12.07
C HIS A 141 41.34 17.34 10.82
N VAL A 142 40.43 17.53 9.87
CA VAL A 142 40.47 16.84 8.58
C VAL A 142 41.29 17.68 7.61
N GLU A 143 42.36 17.10 7.08
CA GLU A 143 43.13 17.72 6.01
C GLU A 143 42.28 17.83 4.74
N LEU A 144 42.00 19.06 4.32
CA LEU A 144 41.30 19.35 3.09
C LEU A 144 42.32 19.57 1.96
N PRO A 145 42.02 19.14 0.71
CA PRO A 145 42.91 19.39 -0.41
C PRO A 145 43.21 20.88 -0.61
N GLU A 146 44.43 21.20 -1.03
CA GLU A 146 44.82 22.58 -1.30
C GLU A 146 43.92 23.21 -2.39
N GLY A 147 43.48 24.45 -2.18
CA GLY A 147 42.58 25.15 -3.10
C GLY A 147 41.15 24.59 -3.16
N PHE A 148 40.78 23.65 -2.30
CA PHE A 148 39.42 23.11 -2.24
C PHE A 148 38.41 24.18 -1.77
N ASP A 149 37.39 24.44 -2.59
CA ASP A 149 36.31 25.38 -2.24
C ASP A 149 35.37 24.76 -1.20
N PHE A 150 35.71 24.99 0.07
CA PHE A 150 34.92 24.59 1.23
C PHE A 150 34.61 25.80 2.11
N ALA A 151 33.31 26.07 2.25
CA ALA A 151 32.80 27.09 3.16
C ALA A 151 31.70 26.47 4.03
N ALA A 152 31.92 26.39 5.34
CA ALA A 152 31.03 25.74 6.29
C ALA A 152 29.63 26.39 6.31
N ASP A 153 29.55 27.71 6.13
CA ASP A 153 28.30 28.49 6.05
C ASP A 153 27.57 28.37 4.72
N LYS A 154 28.16 27.71 3.72
CA LYS A 154 27.49 27.38 2.45
C LYS A 154 27.00 25.93 2.48
N LEU A 155 25.98 25.65 1.67
CA LEU A 155 25.42 24.32 1.55
C LEU A 155 26.41 23.41 0.79
N ASN A 156 27.06 22.50 1.52
CA ASN A 156 27.97 21.51 0.95
C ASN A 156 27.26 20.17 0.77
N HIS A 157 27.61 19.42 -0.27
CA HIS A 157 27.12 18.07 -0.49
C HIS A 157 28.10 17.05 0.08
N TYR A 158 27.69 16.37 1.14
CA TYR A 158 28.43 15.29 1.79
C TYR A 158 27.95 13.95 1.26
N ARG A 159 28.89 13.09 0.90
CA ARG A 159 28.65 11.66 0.67
C ARG A 159 29.58 10.87 1.59
N VAL A 160 29.02 9.93 2.32
CA VAL A 160 29.76 9.04 3.22
C VAL A 160 29.49 7.61 2.80
N ARG A 161 30.55 6.82 2.64
CA ARG A 161 30.47 5.40 2.34
C ARG A 161 31.28 4.60 3.34
N TRP A 162 30.74 3.48 3.81
CA TRP A 162 31.47 2.56 4.67
C TRP A 162 31.07 1.12 4.39
N VAL A 163 31.91 0.18 4.81
CA VAL A 163 31.67 -1.26 4.67
C VAL A 163 31.62 -1.88 6.06
N THR A 164 30.54 -2.57 6.39
CA THR A 164 30.50 -3.39 7.60
C THR A 164 31.27 -4.67 7.38
N ASN A 165 32.05 -5.07 8.37
CA ASN A 165 32.78 -6.33 8.34
C ASN A 165 33.01 -6.88 9.75
N LEU A 166 33.33 -8.17 9.81
CA LEU A 166 33.63 -8.89 11.05
C LEU A 166 34.87 -8.35 11.77
N ALA A 167 35.87 -7.87 11.02
CA ALA A 167 37.09 -7.26 11.57
C ALA A 167 36.81 -5.96 12.33
N ASN A 168 35.65 -5.35 12.09
CA ASN A 168 35.23 -4.10 12.66
C ASN A 168 36.23 -2.96 12.42
N ASP A 169 36.82 -2.92 11.23
CA ASP A 169 37.63 -1.78 10.84
C ASP A 169 36.76 -0.52 10.74
N TYR A 170 37.26 0.59 11.28
CA TYR A 170 36.55 1.86 11.28
C TYR A 170 37.10 2.69 10.14
N GLY A 171 36.35 2.77 9.05
CA GLY A 171 36.70 3.55 7.87
C GLY A 171 35.47 4.13 7.20
N PHE A 172 35.39 5.45 7.17
CA PHE A 172 34.32 6.20 6.51
C PHE A 172 34.92 6.99 5.37
N GLU A 173 34.66 6.53 4.15
CA GLU A 173 35.07 7.21 2.95
C GLU A 173 34.19 8.45 2.74
N LEU A 174 34.81 9.63 2.74
CA LEU A 174 34.13 10.91 2.68
C LEU A 174 34.40 11.62 1.34
N TRP A 175 33.33 12.15 0.75
CA TRP A 175 33.38 13.14 -0.31
C TRP A 175 32.62 14.39 0.09
N ILE A 176 33.14 15.54 -0.31
CA ILE A 176 32.49 16.85 -0.18
C ILE A 176 32.50 17.53 -1.54
N ASN A 177 31.35 18.00 -2.01
CA ASN A 177 31.22 18.71 -3.30
C ASN A 177 31.84 17.95 -4.49
N ARG A 178 31.73 16.61 -4.48
CA ARG A 178 32.32 15.65 -5.44
C ARG A 178 33.83 15.42 -5.32
N THR A 179 34.53 16.15 -4.45
CA THR A 179 35.94 15.91 -4.13
C THR A 179 36.05 14.83 -3.06
N ARG A 180 36.88 13.81 -3.31
CA ARG A 180 37.20 12.79 -2.31
C ARG A 180 38.13 13.39 -1.28
N ILE A 181 37.72 13.36 -0.02
CA ILE A 181 38.52 13.86 1.11
C ILE A 181 39.46 12.75 1.61
N GLY A 182 38.92 11.56 1.85
CA GLY A 182 39.72 10.44 2.32
C GLY A 182 38.89 9.38 3.03
N VAL A 183 39.57 8.43 3.67
CA VAL A 183 38.97 7.47 4.59
C VAL A 183 39.25 7.94 6.00
N LEU A 184 38.21 8.37 6.70
CA LEU A 184 38.31 8.92 8.05
C LEU A 184 38.03 7.83 9.10
N PRO A 185 38.67 7.91 10.26
CA PRO A 185 38.42 6.96 11.34
C PRO A 185 36.98 7.10 11.86
N GLY A 186 36.52 6.03 12.50
CA GLY A 186 35.26 6.05 13.25
C GLY A 186 35.42 5.37 14.60
N GLU A 187 34.31 5.28 15.33
CA GLU A 187 34.30 4.93 16.74
C GLU A 187 33.46 3.68 17.01
N ALA A 188 33.87 2.93 18.02
CA ALA A 188 33.04 1.90 18.63
C ALA A 188 31.90 2.55 19.43
N LEU A 189 30.67 2.10 19.21
CA LEU A 189 29.52 2.52 20.00
C LEU A 189 28.75 1.28 20.48
N PRO A 190 28.31 1.21 21.75
CA PRO A 190 27.35 0.19 22.16
C PRO A 190 25.98 0.49 21.54
N GLY A 191 25.43 -0.47 20.79
CA GLY A 191 24.07 -0.38 20.24
C GLY A 191 23.92 -0.99 18.84
N TRP A 192 22.67 -1.21 18.44
CA TRP A 192 22.30 -1.87 17.18
C TRP A 192 21.55 -0.94 16.21
N ARG A 193 21.32 0.32 16.58
CA ARG A 193 20.54 1.25 15.76
C ARG A 193 21.32 1.71 14.54
N VAL A 194 20.58 1.90 13.45
CA VAL A 194 21.07 2.54 12.25
C VAL A 194 20.37 3.89 12.09
N SER A 195 21.11 4.97 12.24
CA SER A 195 20.54 6.31 12.25
C SER A 195 21.49 7.41 11.82
N LEU A 196 20.90 8.51 11.38
CA LEU A 196 21.55 9.81 11.29
C LEU A 196 21.03 10.70 12.42
N GLY A 197 21.92 11.11 13.31
CA GLY A 197 21.65 12.11 14.34
C GLY A 197 22.16 13.46 13.91
N LEU A 198 21.38 14.50 14.12
CA LEU A 198 21.81 15.89 14.08
C LEU A 198 21.75 16.43 15.51
N GLU A 199 22.92 16.69 16.10
CA GLU A 199 23.07 17.25 17.44
C GLU A 199 23.83 18.57 17.31
N VAL A 200 23.21 19.70 17.64
CA VAL A 200 23.83 21.02 17.46
C VAL A 200 23.53 21.91 18.66
N ARG A 201 24.50 22.74 19.07
CA ARG A 201 24.36 23.63 20.24
C ARG A 201 24.45 25.10 19.91
N ALA A 202 25.01 25.47 18.76
CA ALA A 202 25.16 26.85 18.33
C ALA A 202 25.16 26.96 16.80
N GLY A 203 24.92 28.17 16.31
CA GLY A 203 24.89 28.47 14.89
C GLY A 203 23.53 28.19 14.22
N ASP A 204 23.43 28.68 13.00
CA ASP A 204 22.33 28.42 12.08
C ASP A 204 22.73 27.29 11.14
N HIS A 205 21.77 26.41 10.86
CA HIS A 205 21.99 25.27 9.99
C HIS A 205 20.95 25.19 8.89
N LEU A 206 21.39 24.77 7.70
CA LEU A 206 20.51 24.32 6.63
C LEU A 206 20.82 22.86 6.32
N VAL A 207 19.82 22.01 6.40
CA VAL A 207 19.92 20.59 6.00
C VAL A 207 19.02 20.34 4.80
N ASP A 208 19.49 19.55 3.85
CA ASP A 208 18.76 19.22 2.63
C ASP A 208 19.10 17.79 2.14
N ASP A 209 18.16 17.17 1.45
CA ASP A 209 18.31 15.94 0.64
C ASP A 209 19.10 14.80 1.30
N VAL A 210 18.61 14.30 2.44
CA VAL A 210 19.23 13.16 3.12
C VAL A 210 18.78 11.86 2.46
N ARG A 211 19.71 11.08 1.91
CA ARG A 211 19.45 9.79 1.26
C ARG A 211 20.39 8.72 1.75
N TRP A 212 19.90 7.49 1.86
CA TRP A 212 20.74 6.34 2.18
C TRP A 212 20.46 5.18 1.24
N ALA A 213 21.45 4.32 1.10
CA ALA A 213 21.33 3.02 0.46
C ALA A 213 22.25 2.03 1.16
N ILE A 214 21.79 0.79 1.25
CA ILE A 214 22.53 -0.34 1.76
C ILE A 214 22.63 -1.34 0.63
N LEU A 215 23.85 -1.70 0.26
CA LEU A 215 24.15 -2.59 -0.85
C LEU A 215 24.75 -3.90 -0.35
N GLU A 216 24.29 -5.00 -0.93
CA GLU A 216 24.85 -6.33 -0.76
C GLU A 216 25.34 -6.83 -2.12
N ALA A 217 26.61 -7.21 -2.20
CA ALA A 217 27.27 -7.61 -3.46
C ALA A 217 27.06 -6.62 -4.63
N GLY A 218 27.02 -5.31 -4.34
CA GLY A 218 26.80 -4.25 -5.33
C GLY A 218 25.34 -4.00 -5.72
N THR A 219 24.39 -4.72 -5.12
CA THR A 219 22.96 -4.55 -5.36
C THR A 219 22.30 -3.85 -4.17
N ALA A 220 21.50 -2.81 -4.42
CA ALA A 220 20.72 -2.17 -3.36
C ALA A 220 19.72 -3.16 -2.75
N LEU A 221 19.74 -3.28 -1.43
CA LEU A 221 18.74 -4.06 -0.71
C LEU A 221 17.39 -3.34 -0.80
N VAL A 222 16.37 -4.10 -1.20
CA VAL A 222 14.98 -3.64 -1.30
C VAL A 222 14.09 -4.43 -0.34
N ASP A 223 13.17 -3.71 0.29
CA ASP A 223 12.20 -4.25 1.24
C ASP A 223 11.29 -5.33 0.61
N GLY A 224 10.74 -6.21 1.45
CA GLY A 224 9.95 -7.39 1.03
C GLY A 224 8.72 -7.05 0.18
N PRO A 225 7.81 -6.17 0.65
CA PRO A 225 6.71 -5.61 -0.13
C PRO A 225 7.11 -5.05 -1.50
N VAL A 226 8.15 -4.21 -1.56
CA VAL A 226 8.68 -3.64 -2.82
C VAL A 226 9.16 -4.76 -3.74
N ARG A 227 9.94 -5.72 -3.21
CA ARG A 227 10.41 -6.90 -3.94
C ARG A 227 9.26 -7.75 -4.49
N HIS A 228 8.22 -7.96 -3.67
CA HIS A 228 7.03 -8.69 -4.08
C HIS A 228 6.34 -7.98 -5.23
N ALA A 229 6.09 -6.67 -5.10
CA ALA A 229 5.44 -5.85 -6.12
C ALA A 229 6.24 -5.80 -7.42
N LEU A 230 7.57 -5.61 -7.36
CA LEU A 230 8.47 -5.72 -8.51
C LEU A 230 8.38 -7.10 -9.17
N THR A 231 8.31 -8.17 -8.40
CA THR A 231 8.11 -9.54 -8.91
C THR A 231 6.75 -9.69 -9.59
N GLN A 232 5.68 -9.10 -9.05
CA GLN A 232 4.35 -9.13 -9.68
C GLN A 232 4.36 -8.38 -11.01
N LEU A 233 4.98 -7.19 -11.05
CA LEU A 233 5.11 -6.37 -12.25
C LEU A 233 5.91 -7.07 -13.34
N ALA A 234 7.04 -7.70 -12.99
CA ALA A 234 7.84 -8.49 -13.92
C ALA A 234 7.06 -9.67 -14.53
N LYS A 235 6.05 -10.19 -13.81
CA LYS A 235 5.10 -11.21 -14.30
C LYS A 235 3.93 -10.63 -15.11
N GLY A 236 3.94 -9.33 -15.41
CA GLY A 236 2.87 -8.65 -16.15
C GLY A 236 1.61 -8.36 -15.34
N ARG A 237 1.64 -8.52 -14.01
CA ARG A 237 0.48 -8.22 -13.15
C ARG A 237 0.39 -6.72 -12.89
N ARG A 238 -0.82 -6.18 -13.00
CA ARG A 238 -1.10 -4.77 -12.69
C ARG A 238 -0.94 -4.54 -11.18
N GLN A 239 -0.38 -3.39 -10.81
CA GLN A 239 -0.32 -2.93 -9.43
C GLN A 239 -1.33 -1.79 -9.26
N LEU A 240 -2.11 -1.85 -8.19
CA LEU A 240 -3.03 -0.79 -7.82
C LEU A 240 -2.34 0.12 -6.80
N PHE A 241 -2.58 1.42 -6.87
CA PHE A 241 -2.06 2.40 -5.89
C PHE A 241 -2.88 2.38 -4.58
N LEU A 242 -3.15 1.17 -4.04
CA LEU A 242 -3.84 0.98 -2.77
C LEU A 242 -2.90 1.13 -1.57
N ASP A 243 -1.60 0.96 -1.77
CA ASP A 243 -0.52 1.23 -0.83
C ASP A 243 0.53 2.16 -1.47
N ASP A 244 1.64 2.36 -0.78
CA ASP A 244 2.75 3.22 -1.22
C ASP A 244 4.00 2.41 -1.65
N ALA A 245 3.95 1.07 -1.69
CA ALA A 245 5.15 0.23 -1.87
C ALA A 245 5.84 0.45 -3.23
N MET A 246 5.07 0.67 -4.29
CA MET A 246 5.61 1.00 -5.62
C MET A 246 5.69 2.52 -5.87
N ILE A 247 5.29 3.33 -4.90
CA ILE A 247 5.28 4.78 -5.02
C ILE A 247 6.62 5.30 -4.55
N ALA A 248 7.52 5.47 -5.51
CA ALA A 248 8.72 6.25 -5.28
C ALA A 248 8.41 7.75 -5.02
N SER A 249 7.14 8.16 -5.21
CA SER A 249 6.45 9.32 -5.89
C SER A 249 5.19 10.16 -5.49
N ARG A 250 5.18 11.33 -4.80
CA ARG A 250 4.05 12.30 -4.82
C ARG A 250 4.40 13.76 -4.48
N ARG A 251 3.85 14.72 -5.24
CA ARG A 251 3.83 16.16 -4.91
C ARG A 251 2.49 16.77 -5.26
N GLY A 252 1.95 17.62 -4.38
CA GLY A 252 0.67 18.31 -4.62
C GLY A 252 -0.55 17.38 -4.67
N LEU A 253 -0.39 16.12 -4.25
CA LEU A 253 -1.45 15.10 -4.24
C LEU A 253 -1.83 14.75 -2.81
N LYS A 254 -3.14 14.68 -2.57
CA LYS A 254 -3.72 14.15 -1.33
C LYS A 254 -4.47 12.87 -1.67
N ARG A 255 -4.09 11.75 -1.05
CA ARG A 255 -4.90 10.53 -1.11
C ARG A 255 -6.19 10.79 -0.33
N VAL A 256 -7.32 10.68 -1.01
CA VAL A 256 -8.64 10.85 -0.41
C VAL A 256 -9.41 9.57 -0.66
N LEU A 257 -9.83 8.91 0.42
CA LEU A 257 -10.84 7.88 0.32
C LEU A 257 -12.17 8.59 0.04
N ASN A 258 -12.61 8.55 -1.21
CA ASN A 258 -13.89 9.13 -1.59
C ASN A 258 -15.00 8.40 -0.84
N ARG A 259 -15.82 9.14 -0.10
CA ARG A 259 -16.98 8.59 0.59
C ARG A 259 -18.06 8.30 -0.45
N PRO A 260 -18.51 7.04 -0.63
CA PRO A 260 -19.62 6.76 -1.53
C PRO A 260 -20.88 7.48 -1.03
N VAL A 261 -21.56 8.18 -1.94
CA VAL A 261 -22.86 8.78 -1.67
C VAL A 261 -23.92 7.71 -1.90
N LYS A 262 -24.71 7.39 -0.88
CA LYS A 262 -25.83 6.45 -1.04
C LYS A 262 -26.86 7.05 -1.99
N TYR A 263 -27.30 6.27 -2.97
CA TYR A 263 -28.39 6.67 -3.84
C TYR A 263 -29.65 6.99 -3.02
N ALA A 264 -30.24 8.16 -3.24
CA ALA A 264 -31.33 8.67 -2.41
C ALA A 264 -32.60 7.83 -2.50
N ALA A 265 -32.85 7.18 -3.65
CA ALA A 265 -34.00 6.31 -3.86
C ALA A 265 -33.75 4.84 -3.52
N ASN A 266 -32.69 4.53 -2.76
CA ASN A 266 -32.47 3.18 -2.25
C ASN A 266 -33.67 2.65 -1.44
N PRO A 267 -33.90 1.32 -1.42
CA PRO A 267 -33.22 0.33 -2.25
C PRO A 267 -33.73 0.34 -3.70
N VAL A 268 -32.87 -0.06 -4.64
CA VAL A 268 -33.17 -0.08 -6.10
C VAL A 268 -34.05 -1.25 -6.53
N VAL A 269 -34.10 -2.31 -5.71
CA VAL A 269 -35.09 -3.40 -5.76
C VAL A 269 -35.64 -3.54 -4.34
N ARG A 270 -36.97 -3.58 -4.18
CA ARG A 270 -37.63 -3.50 -2.86
C ARG A 270 -38.17 -4.85 -2.42
N ALA A 271 -38.13 -5.12 -1.12
CA ALA A 271 -38.96 -6.18 -0.54
C ALA A 271 -40.45 -5.87 -0.80
N ASN A 272 -41.26 -6.92 -0.94
CA ASN A 272 -42.70 -6.83 -1.28
C ASN A 272 -43.02 -6.21 -2.65
N GLN A 273 -42.05 -5.97 -3.55
CA GLN A 273 -42.34 -5.57 -4.93
C GLN A 273 -43.01 -6.69 -5.72
N THR A 274 -42.69 -7.95 -5.38
CA THR A 274 -43.37 -9.15 -5.88
C THR A 274 -43.61 -10.17 -4.75
N PRO A 275 -44.55 -11.13 -4.93
CA PRO A 275 -44.86 -12.13 -3.89
C PRO A 275 -43.70 -13.03 -3.47
N TRP A 276 -42.72 -13.28 -4.34
CA TRP A 276 -41.54 -14.09 -4.04
C TRP A 276 -40.39 -13.27 -3.43
N GLN A 277 -40.62 -12.00 -3.10
CA GLN A 277 -39.67 -11.08 -2.45
C GLN A 277 -40.20 -10.56 -1.10
N THR A 278 -41.18 -11.22 -0.49
CA THR A 278 -41.84 -10.71 0.73
C THR A 278 -40.87 -10.66 1.91
N PHE A 279 -40.11 -11.74 2.11
CA PHE A 279 -39.13 -11.81 3.20
C PHE A 279 -37.88 -10.98 2.88
N ARG A 280 -37.33 -11.16 1.67
CA ARG A 280 -36.14 -10.41 1.23
C ARG A 280 -36.02 -10.32 -0.29
N ALA A 281 -35.52 -9.17 -0.75
CA ALA A 281 -34.84 -9.00 -2.03
C ALA A 281 -33.40 -8.56 -1.70
N GLN A 282 -32.51 -9.54 -1.54
CA GLN A 282 -31.16 -9.32 -1.02
C GLN A 282 -30.15 -9.54 -2.13
N LEU A 283 -29.24 -8.58 -2.35
CA LEU A 283 -28.09 -8.77 -3.24
C LEU A 283 -27.01 -9.62 -2.54
N TYR A 284 -27.39 -10.85 -2.16
CA TYR A 284 -26.48 -11.94 -1.85
C TYR A 284 -26.27 -12.75 -3.15
N GLY A 285 -25.71 -12.05 -4.13
CA GLY A 285 -25.62 -12.49 -5.52
C GLY A 285 -24.75 -11.55 -6.33
N THR A 286 -25.09 -11.32 -7.61
CA THR A 286 -24.19 -10.62 -8.55
C THR A 286 -24.92 -9.58 -9.39
N VAL A 287 -24.26 -8.44 -9.64
CA VAL A 287 -24.61 -7.51 -10.74
C VAL A 287 -23.48 -7.50 -11.76
N LEU A 288 -23.79 -7.74 -13.03
CA LEU A 288 -22.83 -7.66 -14.14
C LEU A 288 -23.34 -6.69 -15.22
N TYR A 289 -22.46 -5.87 -15.78
CA TYR A 289 -22.73 -5.18 -17.03
C TYR A 289 -22.32 -6.09 -18.19
N ILE A 290 -23.25 -6.33 -19.13
CA ILE A 290 -23.01 -7.12 -20.34
C ILE A 290 -22.85 -6.14 -21.51
N PRO A 291 -21.62 -5.90 -22.00
CA PRO A 291 -21.36 -4.88 -23.00
C PRO A 291 -22.11 -5.09 -24.31
N GLU A 292 -22.25 -6.34 -24.74
CA GLU A 292 -22.89 -6.73 -26.01
C GLU A 292 -24.39 -6.40 -25.99
N GLU A 293 -25.02 -6.49 -24.82
CA GLU A 293 -26.45 -6.18 -24.61
C GLU A 293 -26.68 -4.75 -24.11
N ARG A 294 -25.61 -4.07 -23.68
CA ARG A 294 -25.65 -2.74 -23.05
C ARG A 294 -26.57 -2.69 -21.83
N LYS A 295 -26.63 -3.79 -21.07
CA LYS A 295 -27.50 -3.95 -19.90
C LYS A 295 -26.71 -4.40 -18.68
N PHE A 296 -27.08 -3.86 -17.53
CA PHE A 296 -26.80 -4.48 -16.25
C PHE A 296 -27.80 -5.62 -16.02
N LYS A 297 -27.30 -6.76 -15.58
CA LYS A 297 -28.06 -7.94 -15.18
C LYS A 297 -27.79 -8.22 -13.70
N MET A 298 -28.83 -8.49 -12.94
CA MET A 298 -28.75 -8.78 -11.52
C MET A 298 -29.32 -10.16 -11.24
N TRP A 299 -28.58 -10.95 -10.49
CA TRP A 299 -29.04 -12.19 -9.86
C TRP A 299 -29.03 -11.96 -8.36
N TYR A 300 -30.21 -12.02 -7.74
CA TYR A 300 -30.38 -11.69 -6.33
C TYR A 300 -31.17 -12.77 -5.62
N LEU A 301 -31.02 -12.83 -4.31
CA LEU A 301 -31.72 -13.77 -3.46
C LEU A 301 -33.13 -13.25 -3.18
N ALA A 302 -34.13 -14.01 -3.60
CA ALA A 302 -35.54 -13.71 -3.40
C ALA A 302 -36.12 -14.67 -2.36
N GLY A 303 -36.49 -14.13 -1.20
CA GLY A 303 -37.13 -14.87 -0.11
C GLY A 303 -38.64 -14.65 -0.15
N ALA A 304 -39.40 -15.71 -0.39
CA ALA A 304 -40.82 -15.59 -0.65
C ALA A 304 -41.64 -15.26 0.60
N ARG A 305 -41.36 -15.86 1.75
CA ARG A 305 -42.12 -15.71 3.00
C ARG A 305 -41.24 -15.85 4.23
N PHE A 306 -41.72 -15.35 5.37
CA PHE A 306 -41.09 -15.58 6.67
C PHE A 306 -41.30 -17.03 7.14
N PRO A 307 -40.41 -17.60 7.98
CA PRO A 307 -40.47 -19.00 8.39
C PRO A 307 -41.80 -19.44 9.05
N TRP A 308 -42.53 -18.52 9.68
CA TRP A 308 -43.80 -18.77 10.37
C TRP A 308 -45.05 -18.63 9.49
N GLU A 309 -44.88 -18.27 8.22
CA GLU A 309 -46.00 -18.12 7.27
C GLU A 309 -46.34 -19.44 6.58
N GLN A 310 -47.38 -19.43 5.74
CA GLN A 310 -47.80 -20.61 4.97
C GLN A 310 -46.70 -21.04 3.97
N PRO A 311 -46.54 -22.34 3.68
CA PRO A 311 -45.60 -22.82 2.68
C PRO A 311 -45.94 -22.28 1.28
N VAL A 312 -44.95 -22.35 0.39
CA VAL A 312 -45.11 -22.01 -1.03
C VAL A 312 -44.94 -23.25 -1.88
N THR A 313 -45.38 -23.20 -3.13
CA THR A 313 -45.06 -24.24 -4.12
C THR A 313 -44.04 -23.74 -5.13
N LYS A 314 -43.09 -24.61 -5.47
CA LYS A 314 -42.11 -24.46 -6.55
C LYS A 314 -42.27 -25.62 -7.51
N ASP A 315 -42.63 -25.37 -8.77
CA ASP A 315 -42.81 -26.41 -9.79
C ASP A 315 -43.77 -27.52 -9.33
N GLY A 316 -44.85 -27.13 -8.65
CA GLY A 316 -45.86 -28.04 -8.08
C GLY A 316 -45.44 -28.74 -6.79
N ARG A 317 -44.17 -28.61 -6.35
CA ARG A 317 -43.67 -29.18 -5.09
C ARG A 317 -43.87 -28.21 -3.93
N LEU A 318 -44.38 -28.71 -2.80
CA LEU A 318 -44.45 -27.95 -1.55
C LEU A 318 -43.04 -27.74 -0.98
N VAL A 319 -42.70 -26.49 -0.67
CA VAL A 319 -41.41 -26.12 -0.06
C VAL A 319 -41.63 -25.23 1.17
N CYS A 320 -40.61 -25.11 2.01
CA CYS A 320 -40.70 -24.28 3.22
C CYS A 320 -41.05 -22.82 2.87
N PRO A 321 -41.69 -22.07 3.78
CA PRO A 321 -42.06 -20.66 3.54
C PRO A 321 -40.86 -19.79 3.17
N ASN A 322 -39.73 -19.98 3.86
CA ASN A 322 -38.48 -19.26 3.65
C ASN A 322 -37.58 -19.89 2.58
N PHE A 323 -38.14 -20.63 1.62
CA PHE A 323 -37.38 -21.14 0.47
C PHE A 323 -36.75 -19.99 -0.31
N GLN A 324 -35.49 -20.18 -0.71
CA GLN A 324 -34.70 -19.15 -1.39
C GLN A 324 -34.71 -19.37 -2.90
N PHE A 325 -35.21 -18.37 -3.62
CA PHE A 325 -35.22 -18.34 -5.07
C PHE A 325 -34.09 -17.45 -5.60
N THR A 326 -33.62 -17.76 -6.80
CA THR A 326 -32.73 -16.86 -7.56
C THR A 326 -33.60 -15.96 -8.42
N GLY A 327 -33.76 -14.70 -8.00
CA GLY A 327 -34.46 -13.68 -8.79
C GLY A 327 -33.53 -13.02 -9.81
N TYR A 328 -34.12 -12.47 -10.88
CA TYR A 328 -33.41 -11.83 -11.98
C TYR A 328 -33.94 -10.44 -12.33
N ALA A 329 -33.07 -9.47 -12.53
CA ALA A 329 -33.48 -8.13 -12.98
C ALA A 329 -32.52 -7.57 -14.04
N GLU A 330 -33.02 -6.69 -14.89
CA GLU A 330 -32.26 -5.98 -15.92
C GLU A 330 -32.32 -4.47 -15.70
N SER A 331 -31.26 -3.75 -16.06
CA SER A 331 -31.22 -2.29 -16.00
C SER A 331 -30.33 -1.73 -17.10
N THR A 332 -30.62 -0.52 -17.58
CA THR A 332 -29.76 0.21 -18.53
C THR A 332 -28.86 1.23 -17.84
N ASP A 333 -29.14 1.58 -16.57
CA ASP A 333 -28.43 2.62 -15.82
C ASP A 333 -27.90 2.17 -14.45
N GLY A 334 -28.27 0.97 -13.99
CA GLY A 334 -27.90 0.40 -12.68
C GLY A 334 -28.75 0.91 -11.51
N PHE A 335 -29.70 1.83 -11.75
CA PHE A 335 -30.55 2.45 -10.72
C PHE A 335 -32.02 2.02 -10.86
N HIS A 336 -32.53 1.95 -12.08
CA HIS A 336 -33.90 1.53 -12.38
C HIS A 336 -33.87 0.11 -12.93
N TRP A 337 -34.55 -0.80 -12.24
CA TRP A 337 -34.50 -2.23 -12.52
C TRP A 337 -35.85 -2.75 -12.98
N GLU A 338 -35.84 -3.42 -14.13
CA GLU A 338 -36.96 -4.18 -14.66
C GLU A 338 -36.88 -5.61 -14.17
N LEU A 339 -38.00 -6.16 -13.70
CA LEU A 339 -38.14 -7.54 -13.23
C LEU A 339 -38.97 -8.30 -14.28
N PRO A 340 -38.34 -8.83 -15.35
CA PRO A 340 -39.08 -9.42 -16.47
C PRO A 340 -39.77 -10.73 -16.08
N GLU A 341 -40.97 -10.97 -16.59
CA GLU A 341 -41.62 -12.28 -16.49
C GLU A 341 -40.85 -13.31 -17.34
N LEU A 342 -40.14 -14.22 -16.69
CA LEU A 342 -39.28 -15.22 -17.33
C LEU A 342 -40.04 -16.49 -17.76
N GLY A 343 -41.10 -16.86 -17.05
CA GLY A 343 -41.87 -18.07 -17.37
C GLY A 343 -41.21 -19.40 -16.95
N LEU A 344 -40.05 -19.36 -16.31
CA LEU A 344 -39.18 -20.53 -16.11
C LEU A 344 -39.54 -21.40 -14.91
N VAL A 345 -40.02 -20.80 -13.82
CA VAL A 345 -40.37 -21.49 -12.57
C VAL A 345 -41.84 -21.27 -12.26
N ASP A 346 -42.57 -22.32 -11.88
CA ASP A 346 -43.92 -22.17 -11.31
C ASP A 346 -43.82 -21.83 -9.83
N TYR A 347 -44.31 -20.66 -9.44
CA TYR A 347 -44.45 -20.22 -8.06
C TYR A 347 -45.93 -20.08 -7.71
N ASN A 348 -46.42 -20.88 -6.74
CA ASN A 348 -47.82 -20.87 -6.30
C ASN A 348 -48.85 -20.99 -7.45
N GLY A 349 -48.57 -21.80 -8.46
CA GLY A 349 -49.45 -22.05 -9.61
C GLY A 349 -49.32 -21.03 -10.74
N SER A 350 -48.31 -20.16 -10.70
CA SER A 350 -48.08 -19.15 -11.74
C SER A 350 -46.61 -19.07 -12.16
N ARG A 351 -46.40 -19.00 -13.47
CA ARG A 351 -45.07 -18.77 -14.09
C ARG A 351 -44.78 -17.28 -14.38
N LYS A 352 -45.71 -16.38 -14.02
CA LYS A 352 -45.55 -14.93 -14.20
C LYS A 352 -44.64 -14.34 -13.11
N ASN A 353 -43.36 -14.63 -13.21
CA ASN A 353 -42.34 -14.22 -12.25
C ASN A 353 -40.97 -14.07 -12.90
N ASN A 354 -40.05 -13.40 -12.21
CA ASN A 354 -38.68 -13.17 -12.64
C ASN A 354 -37.69 -14.15 -11.97
N ILE A 355 -38.11 -15.39 -11.69
CA ILE A 355 -37.29 -16.39 -11.01
C ILE A 355 -36.49 -17.21 -12.04
N CYS A 356 -35.18 -17.27 -11.86
CA CYS A 356 -34.30 -18.14 -12.65
C CYS A 356 -34.53 -19.62 -12.35
N LYS A 357 -34.33 -20.46 -13.36
CA LYS A 357 -34.23 -21.91 -13.18
C LYS A 357 -32.78 -22.26 -12.86
N LEU A 358 -32.42 -22.18 -11.57
CA LEU A 358 -31.09 -22.46 -11.02
C LEU A 358 -31.27 -23.31 -9.76
N ALA A 359 -30.96 -24.60 -9.84
CA ALA A 359 -31.13 -25.60 -8.78
C ALA A 359 -32.56 -26.11 -8.49
N THR A 360 -32.60 -27.32 -7.92
CA THR A 360 -33.83 -27.95 -7.44
C THR A 360 -34.18 -27.46 -6.03
N GLU A 361 -33.17 -27.33 -5.17
CA GLU A 361 -33.28 -26.87 -3.78
C GLU A 361 -32.85 -25.40 -3.61
N CYS A 362 -32.68 -24.93 -2.37
CA CYS A 362 -32.29 -23.54 -2.10
C CYS A 362 -30.90 -23.26 -2.66
N ALA A 363 -30.80 -22.29 -3.57
CA ALA A 363 -29.52 -21.75 -4.03
C ALA A 363 -29.26 -20.40 -3.36
N GLU A 364 -28.20 -20.32 -2.55
CA GLU A 364 -27.77 -19.10 -1.86
C GLU A 364 -26.40 -18.62 -2.34
N GLY A 365 -26.12 -17.33 -2.19
CA GLY A 365 -24.83 -16.74 -2.52
C GLY A 365 -24.45 -16.88 -4.00
N VAL A 366 -25.43 -16.74 -4.90
CA VAL A 366 -25.25 -17.01 -6.35
C VAL A 366 -24.26 -16.03 -6.98
N ALA A 367 -23.00 -16.47 -7.07
CA ALA A 367 -21.93 -15.76 -7.72
C ALA A 367 -21.92 -16.09 -9.22
N VAL A 368 -22.16 -15.10 -10.06
CA VAL A 368 -22.22 -15.26 -11.52
C VAL A 368 -20.98 -14.66 -12.17
N VAL A 369 -20.38 -15.41 -13.09
CA VAL A 369 -19.31 -14.94 -13.97
C VAL A 369 -19.79 -15.00 -15.41
N TYR A 370 -19.52 -13.94 -16.18
CA TYR A 370 -19.68 -13.93 -17.62
C TYR A 370 -18.30 -14.09 -18.30
N ASP A 371 -18.07 -15.23 -18.95
CA ASP A 371 -16.79 -15.60 -19.54
C ASP A 371 -16.88 -15.72 -21.06
N VAL A 372 -16.70 -14.58 -21.75
CA VAL A 372 -16.72 -14.50 -23.22
C VAL A 372 -15.66 -15.38 -23.92
N ARG A 373 -14.64 -15.84 -23.18
CA ARG A 373 -13.50 -16.60 -23.71
C ARG A 373 -13.72 -18.10 -23.72
N ASP A 374 -14.72 -18.60 -23.00
CA ASP A 374 -15.11 -20.00 -23.12
C ASP A 374 -15.41 -20.29 -24.62
N LYS A 375 -15.48 -21.53 -25.10
CA LYS A 375 -15.82 -21.82 -26.51
C LYS A 375 -17.26 -22.27 -26.70
N ASP A 376 -17.88 -22.76 -25.63
CA ASP A 376 -19.26 -23.23 -25.65
C ASP A 376 -20.22 -22.09 -25.26
N PRO A 377 -21.05 -21.57 -26.17
CA PRO A 377 -21.98 -20.48 -25.86
C PRO A 377 -22.96 -20.83 -24.73
N ALA A 378 -23.25 -22.11 -24.48
CA ALA A 378 -24.09 -22.54 -23.36
C ALA A 378 -23.43 -22.42 -21.98
N ARG A 379 -22.13 -22.08 -21.94
CA ARG A 379 -21.29 -21.99 -20.72
C ARG A 379 -20.76 -20.58 -20.46
N ARG A 380 -21.31 -19.57 -21.13
CA ARG A 380 -20.85 -18.17 -21.00
C ARG A 380 -21.20 -17.57 -19.67
N TYR A 381 -22.37 -17.90 -19.12
CA TYR A 381 -22.67 -17.64 -17.74
C TYR A 381 -22.31 -18.85 -16.90
N LYS A 382 -21.60 -18.62 -15.80
CA LYS A 382 -21.16 -19.63 -14.84
C LYS A 382 -21.63 -19.19 -13.46
N ALA A 383 -22.43 -20.01 -12.80
CA ALA A 383 -22.89 -19.75 -11.44
C ALA A 383 -22.13 -20.67 -10.47
N PHE A 384 -21.68 -20.11 -9.36
CA PHE A 384 -21.18 -20.82 -8.19
C PHE A 384 -22.04 -20.42 -6.99
N TYR A 385 -22.60 -21.39 -6.28
CA TYR A 385 -23.61 -21.14 -5.26
C TYR A 385 -23.62 -22.26 -4.22
N TRP A 386 -24.10 -21.94 -3.02
CA TRP A 386 -24.38 -22.96 -2.01
C TRP A 386 -25.77 -23.53 -2.26
N GLU A 387 -25.86 -24.83 -2.54
CA GLU A 387 -27.14 -25.54 -2.63
C GLU A 387 -27.37 -26.35 -1.35
N HIS A 388 -28.53 -26.14 -0.72
CA HIS A 388 -28.93 -26.95 0.42
C HIS A 388 -30.42 -27.26 0.42
N ALA A 389 -30.76 -28.44 0.91
CA ALA A 389 -32.13 -28.91 1.04
C ALA A 389 -32.72 -28.57 2.41
N VAL A 390 -33.97 -28.10 2.42
CA VAL A 390 -34.77 -27.94 3.65
C VAL A 390 -36.05 -28.75 3.49
N SER A 391 -36.11 -29.93 4.11
CA SER A 391 -37.33 -30.74 4.10
C SER A 391 -38.43 -30.04 4.90
N TYR A 392 -39.63 -29.96 4.32
CA TYR A 392 -40.79 -29.36 4.96
C TYR A 392 -41.99 -30.31 4.85
N GLN A 393 -42.58 -30.66 5.99
CA GLN A 393 -43.74 -31.57 6.09
C GLN A 393 -43.54 -32.91 5.33
N GLY A 394 -42.31 -33.45 5.36
CA GLY A 394 -41.99 -34.72 4.69
C GLY A 394 -41.88 -34.63 3.16
N SER A 395 -41.88 -33.42 2.59
CA SER A 395 -41.68 -33.22 1.15
C SER A 395 -40.32 -33.78 0.73
N PRO A 396 -40.25 -34.51 -0.40
CA PRO A 396 -39.00 -35.09 -0.87
C PRO A 396 -38.03 -33.97 -1.28
N VAL A 397 -36.76 -34.14 -0.92
CA VAL A 397 -35.67 -33.21 -1.24
C VAL A 397 -34.49 -33.96 -1.84
N LYS A 398 -33.75 -33.29 -2.73
CA LYS A 398 -32.43 -33.73 -3.19
C LYS A 398 -31.48 -33.76 -1.99
N PRO A 399 -30.75 -34.85 -1.72
CA PRO A 399 -29.81 -34.93 -0.60
C PRO A 399 -28.54 -34.12 -0.93
N ILE A 400 -28.61 -32.80 -0.83
CA ILE A 400 -27.50 -31.89 -1.13
C ILE A 400 -27.31 -30.85 -0.04
N ASN A 401 -26.05 -30.61 0.29
CA ASN A 401 -25.58 -29.51 1.13
C ASN A 401 -24.11 -29.24 0.80
N GLY A 402 -23.85 -28.27 -0.09
CA GLY A 402 -22.49 -27.98 -0.53
C GLY A 402 -22.44 -26.98 -1.68
N MET A 403 -21.23 -26.66 -2.14
CA MET A 403 -21.06 -25.70 -3.24
C MET A 403 -21.27 -26.38 -4.59
N SER A 404 -22.17 -25.80 -5.38
CA SER A 404 -22.59 -26.28 -6.69
C SER A 404 -22.16 -25.31 -7.79
N VAL A 405 -22.03 -25.84 -9.01
CA VAL A 405 -21.78 -25.09 -10.23
C VAL A 405 -22.90 -25.30 -11.23
N ALA A 406 -23.30 -24.25 -11.96
CA ALA A 406 -24.19 -24.37 -13.11
C ALA A 406 -23.75 -23.46 -14.26
N PHE A 407 -24.20 -23.78 -15.47
CA PHE A 407 -23.87 -23.10 -16.71
C PHE A 407 -25.13 -22.60 -17.41
N SER A 408 -25.05 -21.45 -18.06
CA SER A 408 -26.16 -20.91 -18.84
C SER A 408 -25.70 -20.12 -20.06
N ALA A 409 -26.53 -20.14 -21.10
CA ALA A 409 -26.36 -19.31 -22.29
C ALA A 409 -26.84 -17.86 -22.06
N ASP A 410 -27.89 -17.68 -21.25
CA ASP A 410 -28.60 -16.40 -21.09
C ASP A 410 -28.59 -15.86 -19.64
N GLY A 411 -28.14 -16.68 -18.70
CA GLY A 411 -28.11 -16.42 -17.27
C GLY A 411 -29.48 -16.59 -16.59
N LYS A 412 -30.50 -17.15 -17.25
CA LYS A 412 -31.87 -17.26 -16.74
C LYS A 412 -32.25 -18.72 -16.53
N GLU A 413 -31.94 -19.58 -17.51
CA GLU A 413 -32.07 -21.03 -17.42
C GLU A 413 -30.69 -21.69 -17.30
N TRP A 414 -30.48 -22.46 -16.24
CA TRP A 414 -29.18 -22.99 -15.88
C TRP A 414 -29.15 -24.51 -15.92
N THR A 415 -28.05 -25.07 -16.40
CA THR A 415 -27.74 -26.49 -16.41
C THR A 415 -26.74 -26.78 -15.30
N GLU A 416 -27.14 -27.56 -14.30
CA GLU A 416 -26.27 -27.97 -13.19
C GLU A 416 -25.11 -28.85 -13.68
N HIS A 417 -23.94 -28.71 -13.06
CA HIS A 417 -22.84 -29.63 -13.28
C HIS A 417 -23.23 -31.03 -12.72
N PRO A 418 -22.97 -32.13 -13.45
CA PRO A 418 -23.39 -33.47 -13.03
C PRO A 418 -22.74 -33.91 -11.71
N ASP A 419 -21.53 -33.42 -11.42
CA ASP A 419 -20.80 -33.75 -10.20
C ASP A 419 -21.09 -32.80 -9.03
N ASN A 420 -22.24 -32.10 -9.04
CA ASN A 420 -22.63 -31.26 -7.91
C ASN A 420 -23.00 -32.12 -6.67
N PRO A 421 -22.63 -31.69 -5.45
CA PRO A 421 -21.83 -30.50 -5.17
C PRO A 421 -20.35 -30.73 -5.51
N VAL A 422 -19.70 -29.73 -6.12
CA VAL A 422 -18.26 -29.78 -6.46
C VAL A 422 -17.36 -29.54 -5.25
N ILE A 423 -17.92 -29.00 -4.16
CA ILE A 423 -17.30 -28.94 -2.84
C ILE A 423 -18.34 -29.42 -1.83
N ASP A 424 -18.04 -30.49 -1.10
CA ASP A 424 -18.92 -31.16 -0.13
C ASP A 424 -19.01 -30.44 1.23
N GLN A 425 -18.77 -29.13 1.25
CA GLN A 425 -18.82 -28.28 2.43
C GLN A 425 -19.74 -27.08 2.19
N ALA A 426 -20.54 -26.75 3.19
CA ALA A 426 -21.31 -25.51 3.22
C ALA A 426 -20.37 -24.31 3.39
N SER A 427 -20.68 -23.20 2.73
CA SER A 427 -20.02 -21.92 2.93
C SER A 427 -21.09 -20.83 2.84
N ASP A 428 -21.28 -20.12 3.95
CA ASP A 428 -22.25 -19.04 4.13
C ASP A 428 -21.57 -17.68 4.39
N THR A 429 -20.23 -17.62 4.27
CA THR A 429 -19.37 -16.45 4.57
C THR A 429 -18.24 -16.27 3.58
#